data_AF-A0A395D070-F1
#
_entry.id   AF-A0A395D070-F1
#
_cell.length_a   1.000
_cell.length_b   1.000
_cell.length_c   1.000
_cell.angle_alpha   90.00
_cell.angle_beta   90.00
_cell.angle_gamma   90.00
#
_symmetry.space_group_name_H-M   'P 1'
#
loop_
_entity.id
_entity.type
_entity.pdbx_description
1 polymer ?
#
loop_
_entity_poly.entity_id
_entity_poly.type
_entity_poly.pdbx_seq_one_letter_code
_entity_poly.pdbx_strand_id
1 'polypeptide(L)'
;MLLICSTITFAVENIGVTTGLPFGRYHFTVGASLPRIGVIPLVVGGLWFGMGYCSWVVAGALLDHADARLNEKGNLLTLPLVSAFVMAQWDFVMDAPSATISKAWAWHDGGAFFGVPISNFLGWLLTSWLLFQAYALYLHHQEQALVRARTQNPAFRVVTV
;
A
#
# COMPACT_ATOMS: atom_id res chain seq x y z
N MET A 1 -8.91 2.02 -5.08
CA MET A 1 -7.75 1.81 -4.18
C MET A 1 -8.06 0.87 -3.02
N LEU A 2 -9.14 1.08 -2.25
CA LEU A 2 -9.53 0.22 -1.12
C LEU A 2 -9.49 -1.28 -1.43
N LEU A 3 -10.14 -1.73 -2.51
CA LEU A 3 -10.16 -3.15 -2.87
C LEU A 3 -8.75 -3.71 -3.15
N ILE A 4 -7.96 -3.00 -3.96
CA ILE A 4 -6.57 -3.39 -4.29
C ILE A 4 -5.72 -3.47 -3.03
N CYS A 5 -5.84 -2.47 -2.14
CA CYS A 5 -5.16 -2.42 -0.86
C CYS A 5 -5.53 -3.62 0.01
N SER A 6 -6.83 -3.85 0.25
CA SER A 6 -7.29 -4.98 1.05
C SER A 6 -6.87 -6.31 0.46
N THR A 7 -6.94 -6.51 -0.86
CA THR A 7 -6.52 -7.76 -1.48
C THR A 7 -5.02 -8.03 -1.30
N ILE A 8 -4.17 -7.03 -1.58
CA ILE A 8 -2.71 -7.21 -1.55
C ILE A 8 -2.23 -7.34 -0.10
N THR A 9 -2.62 -6.43 0.78
CA THR A 9 -2.18 -6.41 2.18
C THR A 9 -2.60 -7.70 2.89
N PHE A 10 -3.86 -8.12 2.77
CA PHE A 10 -4.30 -9.36 3.42
C PHE A 10 -3.63 -10.59 2.81
N ALA A 11 -3.39 -10.64 1.50
CA ALA A 11 -2.70 -11.77 0.87
C ALA A 11 -1.25 -11.90 1.36
N VAL A 12 -0.48 -10.81 1.30
CA VAL A 12 0.94 -10.82 1.71
C VAL A 12 1.07 -11.11 3.21
N GLU A 13 0.19 -10.58 4.03
CA GLU A 13 0.25 -10.77 5.48
C GLU A 13 -0.19 -12.18 5.92
N ASN A 14 -1.17 -12.80 5.25
CA ASN A 14 -1.48 -14.22 5.49
C ASN A 14 -0.31 -15.14 5.06
N ILE A 15 0.41 -14.81 3.98
CA ILE A 15 1.66 -15.50 3.60
C ILE A 15 2.73 -15.25 4.67
N GLY A 16 2.84 -14.00 5.13
CA GLY A 16 3.74 -13.56 6.19
C GLY A 16 3.63 -14.37 7.46
N VAL A 17 2.42 -14.53 7.97
CA VAL A 17 2.19 -15.24 9.23
C VAL A 17 2.37 -16.75 9.09
N THR A 18 2.08 -17.32 7.92
CA THR A 18 2.27 -18.77 7.68
C THR A 18 3.73 -19.14 7.45
N THR A 19 4.51 -18.28 6.78
CA THR A 19 5.89 -18.59 6.38
C THR A 19 6.96 -17.91 7.24
N GLY A 20 6.61 -16.82 7.93
CA GLY A 20 7.55 -15.91 8.59
C GLY A 20 8.25 -14.94 7.62
N LEU A 21 7.95 -14.99 6.31
CA LEU A 21 8.51 -14.09 5.30
C LEU A 21 7.40 -13.25 4.66
N PRO A 22 7.56 -11.92 4.50
CA PRO A 22 8.77 -11.13 4.75
C PRO A 22 8.89 -10.59 6.19
N PHE A 23 7.83 -10.63 7.00
CA PHE A 23 7.74 -9.83 8.22
C PHE A 23 8.48 -10.38 9.44
N GLY A 24 9.02 -11.60 9.37
CA GLY A 24 9.44 -12.34 10.55
C GLY A 24 8.28 -13.04 11.25
N ARG A 25 8.57 -13.87 12.25
CA ARG A 25 7.55 -14.59 13.02
C ARG A 25 7.06 -13.69 14.15
N TYR A 26 5.81 -13.24 14.05
CA TYR A 26 5.14 -12.46 15.09
C TYR A 26 3.71 -12.96 15.32
N HIS A 27 3.13 -12.54 16.44
CA HIS A 27 1.71 -12.72 16.71
C HIS A 27 1.09 -11.42 17.20
N PHE A 28 -0.20 -11.26 16.91
CA PHE A 28 -1.01 -10.18 17.44
C PHE A 28 -1.40 -10.48 18.88
N THR A 29 -1.12 -9.52 19.76
CA THR A 29 -1.46 -9.56 21.19
C THR A 29 -2.65 -8.67 21.51
N VAL A 30 -2.96 -7.71 20.63
CA VAL A 30 -4.12 -6.82 20.75
C VAL A 30 -5.17 -7.16 19.68
N GLY A 31 -6.45 -7.05 20.04
CA GLY A 31 -7.56 -7.22 19.10
C GLY A 31 -8.01 -8.68 18.90
N ALA A 32 -7.69 -9.60 19.83
CA ALA A 32 -8.15 -11.00 19.77
C ALA A 32 -9.69 -11.15 19.72
N SER A 33 -10.42 -10.16 20.24
CA SER A 33 -11.89 -10.10 20.22
C SER A 33 -12.47 -9.41 18.99
N LEU A 34 -11.64 -8.82 18.12
CA LEU A 34 -12.11 -8.11 16.93
C LEU A 34 -12.36 -9.08 15.77
N PRO A 35 -13.34 -8.79 14.90
CA PRO A 35 -13.54 -9.52 13.66
C PRO A 35 -12.25 -9.57 12.82
N ARG A 36 -11.88 -10.77 12.37
CA ARG A 36 -10.63 -11.04 11.64
C ARG A 36 -10.86 -11.78 10.34
N ILE A 37 -10.01 -11.51 9.34
CA ILE A 37 -9.88 -12.35 8.15
C ILE A 37 -8.54 -13.07 8.28
N GLY A 38 -8.61 -14.39 8.48
CA GLY A 38 -7.43 -15.18 8.86
C GLY A 38 -6.91 -14.72 10.23
N VAL A 39 -5.68 -14.21 10.24
CA VAL A 39 -4.97 -13.73 11.43
C VAL A 39 -5.04 -12.22 11.64
N ILE A 40 -5.59 -11.48 10.68
CA ILE A 40 -5.53 -10.01 10.64
C ILE A 40 -6.87 -9.41 11.08
N PRO A 41 -6.89 -8.52 12.09
CA PRO A 41 -8.09 -7.78 12.47
C PRO A 41 -8.58 -6.88 11.33
N LEU A 42 -9.88 -6.89 11.05
CA LEU A 42 -10.48 -6.11 9.95
C LEU A 42 -10.20 -4.60 10.03
N VAL A 43 -10.03 -4.07 11.24
CA VAL A 43 -9.70 -2.66 11.49
C VAL A 43 -8.34 -2.26 10.90
N VAL A 44 -7.38 -3.19 10.84
CA VAL A 44 -6.04 -2.95 10.30
C VAL A 44 -6.13 -2.62 8.81
N GLY A 45 -7.00 -3.30 8.06
CA GLY A 45 -7.22 -3.01 6.64
C GLY A 45 -7.74 -1.59 6.40
N GLY A 46 -8.62 -1.08 7.26
CA GLY A 46 -9.12 0.30 7.18
C GLY A 46 -8.03 1.33 7.44
N LEU A 47 -7.17 1.07 8.43
CA LEU A 47 -6.05 1.94 8.78
C LEU A 47 -4.98 1.95 7.67
N TRP A 48 -4.64 0.78 7.12
CA TRP A 48 -3.75 0.65 5.97
C TRP A 48 -4.28 1.37 4.73
N PHE A 49 -5.58 1.27 4.46
CA PHE A 49 -6.18 2.03 3.36
C PHE A 49 -6.09 3.54 3.59
N GLY A 50 -6.46 4.02 4.78
CA GLY A 50 -6.42 5.44 5.11
C GLY A 50 -5.02 6.02 4.97
N MET A 51 -4.02 5.34 5.55
CA MET A 51 -2.64 5.76 5.44
C MET A 51 -2.10 5.63 4.01
N GLY A 52 -2.44 4.55 3.31
CA GLY A 52 -2.07 4.37 1.91
C GLY A 52 -2.61 5.49 1.02
N TYR A 53 -3.82 5.98 1.28
CA TYR A 53 -4.41 7.09 0.51
C TYR A 53 -3.62 8.37 0.76
N CYS A 54 -3.33 8.68 2.02
CA CYS A 54 -2.49 9.82 2.39
C CYS A 54 -1.10 9.72 1.75
N SER A 55 -0.46 8.54 1.76
CA SER A 55 0.85 8.33 1.13
C SER A 55 0.82 8.58 -0.38
N TRP A 56 -0.23 8.13 -1.08
CA TRP A 56 -0.41 8.40 -2.51
C TRP A 56 -0.55 9.89 -2.81
N VAL A 57 -1.38 10.60 -2.03
CA VAL A 57 -1.60 12.05 -2.19
C VAL A 57 -0.32 12.84 -1.90
N VAL A 58 0.39 12.49 -0.82
CA VAL A 58 1.66 13.14 -0.47
C VAL A 58 2.70 12.90 -1.55
N ALA A 59 2.85 11.67 -2.05
CA ALA A 59 3.77 11.37 -3.13
C ALA A 59 3.39 12.11 -4.43
N GLY A 60 2.10 12.23 -4.74
CA GLY A 60 1.59 13.05 -5.83
C GLY A 60 2.03 14.50 -5.68
N ALA A 61 1.81 15.11 -4.51
CA ALA A 61 2.22 16.49 -4.23
C ALA A 61 3.75 16.70 -4.30
N LEU A 62 4.55 15.75 -3.78
CA LEU A 62 6.02 15.78 -3.86
C LEU A 62 6.54 15.68 -5.29
N LEU A 63 5.79 15.02 -6.17
CA LEU A 63 6.10 14.83 -7.58
C LEU A 63 5.30 15.77 -8.48
N ASP A 64 4.95 16.95 -7.98
CA ASP A 64 4.26 18.01 -8.72
C ASP A 64 2.91 17.54 -9.32
N HIS A 65 2.05 16.90 -8.52
CA HIS A 65 0.77 16.35 -8.96
C HIS A 65 0.88 15.23 -10.03
N ALA A 66 1.90 14.37 -9.91
CA ALA A 66 2.10 13.21 -10.78
C ALA A 66 0.90 12.24 -10.81
N ASP A 67 0.04 12.24 -9.80
CA ASP A 67 -1.19 11.46 -9.73
C ASP A 67 -2.24 11.89 -10.78
N ALA A 68 -2.25 13.16 -11.16
CA ALA A 68 -3.05 13.67 -12.27
C ALA A 68 -2.39 13.47 -13.64
N ARG A 69 -1.10 13.08 -13.65
CA ARG A 69 -0.25 13.01 -14.85
C ARG A 69 0.40 11.63 -15.01
N LEU A 70 -0.33 10.58 -14.67
CA LEU A 70 0.14 9.19 -14.72
C LEU A 70 0.63 8.75 -16.12
N ASN A 71 0.10 9.36 -17.18
CA ASN A 71 0.52 9.10 -18.57
C ASN A 71 1.87 9.73 -18.96
N GLU A 72 2.42 10.66 -18.17
CA GLU A 72 3.74 11.21 -18.43
C GLU A 72 4.83 10.18 -18.15
N LYS A 73 5.92 10.26 -18.93
CA LYS A 73 7.00 9.27 -18.86
C LYS A 73 7.59 9.21 -17.45
N GLY A 74 7.56 8.02 -16.86
CA GLY A 74 8.18 7.74 -15.56
C GLY A 74 7.22 7.81 -14.38
N ASN A 75 6.11 8.57 -14.45
CA ASN A 75 5.18 8.72 -13.33
C ASN A 75 4.52 7.38 -12.93
N LEU A 76 4.30 6.49 -13.89
CA LEU A 76 3.75 5.15 -13.65
C LEU A 76 4.61 4.26 -12.72
N LEU A 77 5.90 4.58 -12.56
CA LEU A 77 6.82 3.85 -11.68
C LEU A 77 7.28 4.73 -10.50
N THR A 78 7.61 5.99 -10.75
CA THR A 78 8.13 6.91 -9.73
C THR A 78 7.09 7.22 -8.67
N LEU A 79 5.82 7.45 -9.06
CA LEU A 79 4.76 7.75 -8.09
C LEU A 79 4.49 6.57 -7.14
N PRO A 80 4.33 5.32 -7.61
CA PRO A 80 4.26 4.16 -6.73
C PRO A 80 5.46 3.99 -5.81
N LEU A 81 6.67 4.20 -6.33
CA LEU A 81 7.90 4.04 -5.55
C LEU A 81 7.96 5.06 -4.40
N VAL A 82 7.72 6.35 -4.69
CA VAL A 82 7.71 7.40 -3.67
C VAL A 82 6.56 7.17 -2.67
N SER A 83 5.38 6.77 -3.14
CA SER A 83 4.25 6.41 -2.26
C SER A 83 4.62 5.29 -1.29
N ALA A 84 5.33 4.27 -1.77
CA ALA A 84 5.78 3.16 -0.94
C ALA A 84 6.78 3.60 0.13
N PHE A 85 7.72 4.49 -0.19
CA PHE A 85 8.65 5.06 0.80
C PHE A 85 7.94 5.91 1.85
N VAL A 86 6.97 6.74 1.45
CA VAL A 86 6.16 7.54 2.39
C VAL A 86 5.37 6.62 3.33
N MET A 87 4.80 5.53 2.81
CA MET A 87 4.07 4.56 3.61
C MET A 87 4.97 3.76 4.56
N ALA A 88 6.11 3.28 4.06
CA ALA A 88 7.08 2.53 4.86
C ALA A 88 7.74 3.39 5.95
N GLN A 89 7.92 4.69 5.71
CA GLN A 89 8.38 5.62 6.75
C GLN A 89 7.38 5.71 7.91
N TRP A 90 6.09 5.78 7.61
CA TRP A 90 5.06 5.78 8.64
C TRP A 90 5.08 4.47 9.44
N ASP A 91 5.18 3.33 8.75
CA ASP A 91 5.30 2.00 9.37
C ASP A 91 6.51 1.93 10.30
N PHE A 92 7.68 2.39 9.84
CA PHE A 92 8.91 2.44 10.62
C PHE A 92 8.77 3.24 11.93
N VAL A 93 8.06 4.37 11.90
CA VAL A 93 7.83 5.20 13.11
C VAL A 93 6.78 4.57 14.03
N MET A 94 5.76 3.95 13.46
CA MET A 94 4.61 3.40 14.19
C MET A 94 4.93 2.06 14.86
N ASP A 95 5.76 1.24 14.24
CA ASP A 95 6.06 -0.11 14.71
C ASP A 95 6.90 -0.14 15.99
N ALA A 96 7.84 0.80 16.17
CA ALA A 96 8.65 0.86 17.38
C ALA A 96 7.81 1.00 18.68
N PRO A 97 6.94 2.04 18.84
CA PRO A 97 6.11 2.16 20.02
C PRO A 97 5.03 1.07 20.10
N SER A 98 4.51 0.61 18.97
CA SER A 98 3.47 -0.44 18.95
C SER A 98 4.02 -1.80 19.40
N ALA A 99 5.26 -2.13 19.03
CA ALA A 99 5.94 -3.35 19.48
C ALA A 99 6.41 -3.26 20.94
N THR A 100 7.01 -2.14 21.34
CA THR A 100 7.69 -2.03 22.65
C THR A 100 6.80 -1.54 23.78
N ILE A 101 5.98 -0.52 23.54
CA ILE A 101 5.17 0.14 24.57
C ILE A 101 3.79 -0.53 24.63
N SER A 102 3.07 -0.49 23.51
CA SER A 102 1.71 -1.02 23.43
C SER A 102 1.68 -2.55 23.43
N LYS A 103 2.79 -3.19 23.03
CA LYS A 103 2.87 -4.64 22.79
C LYS A 103 1.66 -5.10 21.99
N ALA A 104 1.39 -4.43 20.88
CA ALA A 104 0.25 -4.73 20.00
C ALA A 104 0.51 -5.96 19.12
N TRP A 105 1.78 -6.17 18.77
CA TRP A 105 2.30 -7.36 18.13
C TRP A 105 3.72 -7.61 18.67
N ALA A 106 4.06 -8.89 18.82
CA ALA A 106 5.32 -9.31 19.40
C ALA A 106 6.03 -10.31 18.47
N TRP A 107 7.26 -9.99 18.10
CA TRP A 107 8.13 -10.88 17.34
C TRP A 107 8.79 -11.90 18.26
N HIS A 108 8.75 -13.17 17.86
CA HIS A 108 9.30 -14.27 18.66
C HIS A 108 10.83 -14.22 18.75
N ASP A 109 11.49 -13.86 17.65
CA ASP A 109 12.94 -13.82 17.53
C ASP A 109 13.53 -12.44 17.89
N GLY A 110 12.65 -11.47 18.22
CA GLY A 110 13.02 -10.07 18.39
C GLY A 110 13.58 -9.44 17.10
N GLY A 111 14.19 -8.26 17.22
CA GLY A 111 14.72 -7.55 16.07
C GLY A 111 15.55 -6.32 16.42
N ALA A 112 16.33 -5.87 15.44
CA ALA A 112 17.36 -4.84 15.64
C ALA A 112 16.81 -3.44 15.92
N PHE A 113 15.54 -3.16 15.58
CA PHE A 113 14.92 -1.87 15.79
C PHE A 113 13.79 -2.00 16.80
N PHE A 114 14.09 -1.74 18.09
CA PHE A 114 13.10 -1.82 19.17
C PHE A 114 12.36 -3.18 19.21
N GLY A 115 13.06 -4.28 18.93
CA GLY A 115 12.45 -5.61 18.90
C GLY A 115 11.77 -5.98 17.57
N VAL A 116 11.76 -5.07 16.58
CA VAL A 116 11.21 -5.28 15.24
C VAL A 116 12.32 -5.69 14.26
N PRO A 117 12.17 -6.80 13.50
CA PRO A 117 13.14 -7.20 12.49
C PRO A 117 13.22 -6.20 11.34
N ILE A 118 14.42 -6.01 10.77
CA ILE A 118 14.59 -5.15 9.58
C ILE A 118 13.78 -5.70 8.38
N SER A 119 13.61 -7.02 8.32
CA SER A 119 12.82 -7.68 7.26
C SER A 119 11.36 -7.23 7.24
N ASN A 120 10.79 -6.84 8.40
CA ASN A 120 9.44 -6.28 8.48
C ASN A 120 9.30 -5.01 7.64
N PHE A 121 10.20 -4.05 7.82
CA PHE A 121 10.15 -2.79 7.06
C PHE A 121 10.38 -3.01 5.57
N LEU A 122 11.26 -3.93 5.20
CA LEU A 122 11.47 -4.31 3.79
C LEU A 122 10.23 -5.00 3.21
N GLY A 123 9.57 -5.85 4.00
CA GLY A 123 8.32 -6.50 3.67
C GLY A 123 7.20 -5.50 3.42
N TRP A 124 7.04 -4.53 4.31
CA TRP A 124 6.04 -3.48 4.16
C TRP A 124 6.35 -2.53 3.01
N LEU A 125 7.62 -2.16 2.81
CA LEU A 125 8.04 -1.38 1.64
C LEU A 125 7.68 -2.11 0.32
N LEU A 126 7.99 -3.41 0.22
CA LEU A 126 7.63 -4.21 -0.95
C LEU A 126 6.11 -4.32 -1.12
N THR A 127 5.37 -4.56 -0.03
CA THR A 127 3.91 -4.68 -0.04
C THR A 127 3.25 -3.38 -0.49
N SER A 128 3.69 -2.25 0.06
CA SER A 128 3.22 -0.91 -0.33
C SER A 128 3.55 -0.63 -1.79
N TRP A 129 4.75 -0.96 -2.26
CA TRP A 129 5.10 -0.78 -3.67
C TRP A 129 4.21 -1.62 -4.60
N LEU A 130 3.96 -2.89 -4.30
CA LEU A 130 3.06 -3.74 -5.07
C LEU A 130 1.63 -3.17 -5.12
N LEU A 131 1.14 -2.68 -3.97
CA LEU A 131 -0.16 -2.01 -3.86
C LEU A 131 -0.24 -0.79 -4.76
N PHE A 132 0.71 0.14 -4.64
CA PHE A 132 0.68 1.37 -5.40
C PHE A 132 0.95 1.15 -6.88
N GLN A 133 1.80 0.18 -7.22
CA GLN A 133 2.09 -0.18 -8.61
C GLN A 133 0.85 -0.77 -9.28
N ALA A 134 0.15 -1.69 -8.61
CA ALA A 134 -1.11 -2.23 -9.09
C ALA A 134 -2.18 -1.14 -9.26
N TYR A 135 -2.25 -0.20 -8.31
CA TYR A 135 -3.19 0.92 -8.39
C TYR A 135 -2.86 1.87 -9.55
N ALA A 136 -1.59 2.20 -9.76
CA ALA A 136 -1.15 3.04 -10.87
C ALA A 136 -1.46 2.41 -12.23
N LEU A 137 -1.20 1.11 -12.38
CA LEU A 137 -1.53 0.36 -13.60
C LEU A 137 -3.04 0.31 -13.85
N TYR A 138 -3.84 0.14 -12.80
CA TYR A 138 -5.29 0.19 -12.90
C TYR A 138 -5.77 1.57 -13.40
N LEU A 139 -5.28 2.66 -12.81
CA LEU A 139 -5.64 4.02 -13.22
C LEU A 139 -5.22 4.31 -14.67
N HIS A 140 -4.00 3.94 -15.03
CA HIS A 140 -3.48 4.11 -16.39
C HIS A 140 -4.35 3.35 -17.41
N HIS A 141 -4.72 2.10 -17.13
CA HIS A 141 -5.59 1.32 -18.02
C HIS A 141 -6.98 1.96 -18.19
N GLN A 142 -7.58 2.47 -17.10
CA GLN A 142 -8.87 3.16 -17.15
C GLN A 142 -8.79 4.43 -18.00
N GLU A 143 -7.74 5.22 -17.84
CA GLU A 143 -7.54 6.44 -18.63
C GLU A 143 -7.41 6.13 -20.13
N GLN A 144 -6.62 5.12 -20.49
CA GLN A 144 -6.47 4.67 -21.87
C GLN A 144 -7.80 4.17 -22.46
N ALA A 145 -8.60 3.42 -21.68
CA ALA A 145 -9.92 2.96 -22.12
C ALA A 145 -10.88 4.14 -22.37
N LEU A 146 -10.87 5.15 -21.49
CA LEU A 146 -11.69 6.36 -21.66
C LEU A 146 -11.28 7.17 -22.89
N VAL A 147 -9.97 7.34 -23.13
CA VAL A 147 -9.46 8.02 -24.33
C VAL A 147 -9.86 7.29 -25.61
N ARG A 148 -9.77 5.95 -25.63
CA ARG A 148 -10.23 5.12 -26.75
C ARG A 148 -11.74 5.26 -26.99
N ALA A 149 -12.55 5.22 -25.93
CA ALA A 149 -14.00 5.39 -26.06
C ALA A 149 -14.38 6.78 -26.60
N ARG A 150 -13.69 7.84 -26.15
CA ARG A 150 -13.91 9.21 -26.65
C ARG A 150 -13.55 9.37 -28.12
N THR A 151 -12.42 8.80 -28.55
CA THR A 151 -11.95 8.88 -29.94
C THR A 151 -12.79 8.05 -30.93
N GLN A 152 -13.40 6.96 -30.45
CA GLN A 152 -14.30 6.11 -31.25
C GLN A 152 -15.74 6.64 -31.32
N ASN A 153 -16.15 7.55 -30.42
CA ASN A 153 -17.51 8.09 -30.40
C ASN A 153 -17.70 9.13 -31.53
N PRO A 154 -18.60 8.87 -32.51
CA PRO A 154 -18.83 9.78 -33.63
C PRO A 154 -19.38 11.15 -33.21
N ALA A 155 -20.03 11.27 -32.04
CA ALA A 155 -20.49 12.56 -31.52
C ALA A 155 -19.34 13.52 -31.19
N PHE A 156 -18.13 13.01 -30.94
CA PHE A 156 -16.93 13.79 -30.67
C PHE A 156 -16.02 13.98 -31.90
N ARG A 157 -16.36 13.39 -33.06
CA ARG A 157 -15.59 13.53 -34.31
C ARG A 157 -15.87 14.83 -35.08
N VAL A 158 -16.92 15.59 -34.74
CA VAL A 158 -17.43 16.69 -35.58
C VAL A 158 -16.90 18.08 -35.19
N VAL A 159 -16.15 18.23 -34.09
CA VAL A 159 -15.68 19.56 -33.61
C VAL A 159 -14.23 19.86 -34.02
N THR A 160 -13.79 19.36 -35.17
CA THR A 160 -12.50 19.74 -35.77
C THR A 160 -12.66 19.86 -37.29
N VAL A 161 -13.24 20.97 -37.72
CA VAL A 161 -13.04 21.56 -39.06
C VAL A 161 -12.84 23.06 -38.88
#